data_AF-A0A929M412-F1
#
_entry.id   AF-A0A929M412-F1
#
_cell.length_a   1.000
_cell.length_b   1.000
_cell.length_c   1.000
_cell.angle_alpha   90.00
_cell.angle_beta   90.00
_cell.angle_gamma   90.00
#
_symmetry.space_group_name_H-M   'P 1'
#
loop_
_entity.id
_entity.type
_entity.pdbx_description
1 polymer ?
#
loop_
_entity_poly.entity_id
_entity_poly.type
_entity_poly.pdbx_seq_one_letter_code
_entity_poly.pdbx_strand_id
1 'polypeptide(L)'
;IKESLKIGFKSSWSAIWDSNITGLLVAMILFIFGINMIKGFGAMLAIGIVVSLFTAMWVSRIFIAFLAETVKDKNLFIGFKE
;
A
#
# COMPACT_ATOMS: atom_id res chain seq x y z
N ILE A 1 3.67 -20.42 8.64
CA ILE A 1 4.30 -19.16 8.16
C ILE A 1 3.76 -18.73 6.79
N LYS A 2 3.80 -19.56 5.74
CA LYS A 2 3.30 -19.17 4.40
C LYS A 2 1.78 -18.89 4.37
N GLU A 3 1.00 -19.66 5.13
CA GLU A 3 -0.45 -19.50 5.20
C GLU A 3 -0.88 -18.28 6.04
N SER A 4 -0.24 -18.08 7.20
CA SER A 4 -0.44 -16.89 8.03
C SER A 4 -0.02 -15.60 7.33
N LEU A 5 1.03 -15.63 6.49
CA LEU A 5 1.39 -14.51 5.62
C LEU A 5 0.29 -14.24 4.57
N LYS A 6 -0.25 -15.27 3.90
CA LYS A 6 -1.33 -15.09 2.92
C LYS A 6 -2.58 -14.47 3.54
N ILE A 7 -2.98 -14.94 4.72
CA ILE A 7 -4.16 -14.42 5.44
C ILE A 7 -3.92 -12.97 5.89
N GLY A 8 -2.73 -12.67 6.45
CA GLY A 8 -2.34 -11.32 6.83
C GLY A 8 -2.32 -10.36 5.65
N PHE A 9 -1.69 -10.74 4.54
CA PHE A 9 -1.67 -9.92 3.31
C PHE A 9 -3.07 -9.68 2.74
N LYS A 10 -3.97 -10.67 2.78
CA LYS A 10 -5.34 -10.50 2.27
C LYS A 10 -6.13 -9.50 3.12
N SER A 11 -5.99 -9.55 4.45
CA SER A 11 -6.63 -8.62 5.37
C SER A 11 -6.09 -7.19 5.18
N SER A 12 -4.76 -7.03 5.15
CA SER A 12 -4.12 -5.74 4.93
C SER A 12 -4.44 -5.15 3.55
N TRP A 13 -4.60 -5.98 2.52
CA TRP A 13 -4.99 -5.52 1.18
C TRP A 13 -6.37 -4.86 1.15
N SER A 14 -7.36 -5.48 1.82
CA SER A 14 -8.70 -4.89 1.95
C SER A 14 -8.65 -3.56 2.72
N ALA A 15 -7.90 -3.51 3.82
CA ALA A 15 -7.77 -2.30 4.63
C ALA A 15 -7.11 -1.15 3.85
N ILE A 16 -6.09 -1.44 3.03
CA ILE A 16 -5.42 -0.43 2.19
C ILE A 16 -6.39 0.11 1.12
N TRP A 17 -7.21 -0.75 0.51
CA TRP A 17 -8.22 -0.32 -0.46
C TRP A 17 -9.31 0.53 0.18
N ASP A 18 -9.85 0.10 1.32
CA ASP A 18 -10.90 0.84 2.05
C ASP A 18 -10.40 2.21 2.54
N SER A 19 -9.12 2.34 2.91
CA SER A 19 -8.52 3.64 3.25
C SER A 19 -8.43 4.62 2.07
N ASN A 20 -8.43 4.13 0.82
CA ASN A 20 -8.28 4.97 -0.38
C ASN A 20 -9.59 5.14 -1.17
N ILE A 21 -10.62 4.32 -0.89
CA ILE A 21 -11.88 4.31 -1.63
C ILE A 21 -12.71 5.58 -1.41
N THR A 22 -12.68 6.12 -0.19
CA THR A 22 -13.32 7.41 0.13
C THR A 22 -12.68 8.56 -0.64
N GLY A 23 -11.36 8.53 -0.83
CA GLY A 23 -10.64 9.50 -1.67
C GLY A 23 -11.02 9.41 -3.16
N LEU A 24 -11.20 8.18 -3.68
CA LEU A 24 -11.69 7.99 -5.05
C LEU A 24 -13.14 8.46 -5.22
N LEU A 25 -14.00 8.27 -4.21
CA LEU A 25 -15.35 8.82 -4.20
C LEU A 25 -15.33 10.35 -4.23
N VAL A 26 -14.49 10.99 -3.41
CA VAL A 26 -14.32 12.45 -3.44
C VAL A 26 -13.82 12.92 -4.80
N ALA A 27 -12.82 12.26 -5.38
CA ALA A 27 -12.32 12.57 -6.72
C ALA A 27 -13.41 12.44 -7.80
N MET A 28 -14.25 11.41 -7.71
CA MET A 28 -15.39 11.19 -8.61
C MET A 28 -16.44 12.30 -8.48
N ILE A 29 -16.79 12.68 -7.27
CA ILE A 29 -17.75 13.77 -6.99
C ILE A 29 -17.21 15.09 -7.55
N LEU A 30 -15.93 15.39 -7.30
CA LEU A 30 -15.27 16.61 -7.80
C LEU A 30 -15.19 16.66 -9.33
N PHE A 31 -15.04 15.51 -9.99
CA PHE A 31 -15.00 15.45 -11.44
C PHE A 31 -16.36 15.76 -12.09
N ILE A 32 -17.46 15.28 -11.49
CA ILE A 32 -18.81 15.46 -12.00
C ILE A 32 -19.37 16.85 -11.64
N PHE A 33 -19.25 17.24 -10.38
CA PHE A 33 -19.87 18.46 -9.83
C PHE A 33 -18.93 19.68 -9.79
N GLY A 34 -17.63 19.50 -10.03
CA GLY A 34 -16.65 20.58 -9.95
C GLY A 34 -16.71 21.56 -11.12
N ILE A 35 -16.30 22.81 -10.88
CA ILE A 35 -15.96 23.78 -11.92
C ILE A 35 -14.66 23.35 -12.65
N ASN A 36 -14.39 23.92 -13.83
CA ASN A 36 -13.29 23.52 -14.72
C ASN A 36 -11.94 23.28 -14.02
N MET A 37 -11.56 24.13 -13.05
CA MET A 37 -10.33 23.96 -12.28
C MET A 37 -10.38 22.77 -11.29
N ILE A 38 -11.52 22.55 -10.64
CA ILE A 38 -11.73 21.49 -9.65
C ILE A 38 -11.84 20.11 -10.33
N LYS A 39 -12.33 20.04 -11.56
CA LYS A 39 -12.33 18.79 -12.35
C LYS A 39 -10.91 18.27 -12.58
N GLY A 40 -9.98 19.18 -12.89
CA GLY A 40 -8.55 18.84 -13.03
C GLY A 40 -7.92 18.37 -11.71
N PHE A 41 -8.31 18.99 -10.59
CA PHE A 41 -7.89 18.54 -9.26
C PHE A 41 -8.42 17.13 -8.93
N GLY A 42 -9.70 16.85 -9.21
CA GLY A 42 -10.29 15.52 -9.06
C GLY A 42 -9.57 14.45 -9.88
N ALA A 43 -9.21 14.75 -11.13
CA ALA A 43 -8.44 13.84 -11.98
C ALA A 43 -7.05 13.54 -11.40
N MET A 44 -6.34 14.57 -10.90
CA MET A 44 -5.01 14.39 -10.30
C MET A 44 -5.06 13.59 -9.00
N LEU A 45 -6.11 13.79 -8.18
CA LEU A 45 -6.36 12.97 -6.97
C LEU A 45 -6.59 11.50 -7.32
N ALA A 46 -7.43 11.21 -8.31
CA ALA A 46 -7.70 9.84 -8.73
C ALA A 46 -6.42 9.13 -9.21
N ILE A 47 -5.62 9.80 -10.05
CA ILE A 47 -4.34 9.27 -10.54
C ILE A 47 -3.37 9.06 -9.37
N GLY A 48 -3.27 10.02 -8.44
CA GLY A 48 -2.41 9.92 -7.27
C GLY A 48 -2.73 8.73 -6.38
N ILE A 49 -4.03 8.44 -6.16
CA ILE A 49 -4.46 7.27 -5.39
C ILE A 49 -4.07 5.97 -6.09
N VAL A 50 -4.30 5.86 -7.40
CA VAL A 50 -3.95 4.66 -8.17
C VAL A 50 -2.43 4.42 -8.14
N VAL A 51 -1.63 5.45 -8.34
CA VAL A 51 -0.15 5.37 -8.29
C VAL A 51 0.33 5.03 -6.88
N SER A 52 -0.29 5.59 -5.84
CA SER A 52 0.00 5.28 -4.44
C SER A 52 -0.28 3.80 -4.12
N LEU A 53 -1.44 3.28 -4.50
CA LEU A 53 -1.82 1.87 -4.31
C LEU A 53 -0.85 0.91 -5.02
N PHE A 54 -0.46 1.24 -6.24
CA PHE A 54 0.55 0.47 -6.98
C PHE A 54 1.91 0.49 -6.27
N THR A 55 2.35 1.67 -5.83
CA THR A 55 3.62 1.84 -5.13
C THR A 55 3.62 1.09 -3.80
N ALA A 56 2.54 1.16 -3.02
CA ALA A 56 2.41 0.46 -1.74
C ALA A 56 2.59 -1.06 -1.89
N MET A 57 2.06 -1.65 -2.99
CA MET A 57 2.22 -3.08 -3.27
C MET A 57 3.65 -3.49 -3.58
N TRP A 58 4.34 -2.68 -4.37
CA TRP A 58 5.72 -2.97 -4.77
C TRP A 58 6.69 -2.74 -3.62
N VAL A 59 6.54 -1.63 -2.90
CA VAL A 59 7.33 -1.29 -1.73
C VAL A 59 7.15 -2.32 -0.62
N SER A 60 5.94 -2.81 -0.35
CA SER A 60 5.72 -3.85 0.67
C SER A 60 6.49 -5.14 0.38
N ARG A 61 6.59 -5.55 -0.89
CA ARG A 61 7.36 -6.74 -1.29
C ARG A 61 8.86 -6.55 -1.10
N ILE A 62 9.38 -5.40 -1.52
CA ILE A 62 10.80 -5.04 -1.36
C ILE A 62 11.16 -4.92 0.12
N PHE A 63 10.31 -4.26 0.91
CA PHE A 63 10.52 -4.04 2.33
C PHE A 63 10.58 -5.36 3.11
N ILE A 64 9.66 -6.30 2.83
CA ILE A 64 9.67 -7.62 3.48
C ILE A 64 10.88 -8.45 3.02
N ALA A 65 11.28 -8.37 1.75
CA ALA A 65 12.49 -9.06 1.27
C ALA A 65 13.75 -8.54 1.98
N PHE A 66 13.91 -7.22 2.05
CA PHE A 66 15.03 -6.57 2.74
C PHE A 66 15.06 -6.88 4.25
N LEU A 67 13.88 -6.87 4.90
CA LEU A 67 13.77 -7.20 6.31
C LEU A 67 14.09 -8.67 6.58
N ALA A 68 13.65 -9.59 5.70
CA ALA A 68 13.96 -11.01 5.81
C ALA A 68 15.47 -11.27 5.67
N GLU A 69 16.16 -10.53 4.81
CA GLU A 69 17.62 -10.59 4.65
C GLU A 69 18.34 -10.09 5.90
N THR A 70 17.90 -8.95 6.45
CA THR A 70 18.45 -8.38 7.70
C THR A 70 18.20 -9.28 8.92
N VAL A 71 17.03 -9.92 9.02
CA VAL A 71 16.71 -10.85 10.12
C VAL A 71 17.51 -12.15 10.00
N LYS A 72 17.78 -12.64 8.78
CA LYS A 72 18.64 -13.80 8.56
C LYS A 72 20.09 -13.53 9.00
N ASP A 73 20.58 -12.32 8.77
CA ASP A 73 21.90 -11.88 9.24
C ASP A 73 21.94 -11.79 10.77
N LYS A 74 20.92 -11.19 11.42
CA LYS A 74 20.85 -11.16 12.89
C LYS A 74 20.73 -12.55 13.51
N ASN A 75 19.94 -13.47 12.94
CA ASN A 75 19.83 -14.86 13.45
C ASN A 75 21.13 -15.66 13.33
N LEU A 76 22.11 -15.21 12.54
CA LEU A 76 23.47 -15.75 12.54
C LEU A 76 24.31 -15.21 13.71
N PHE A 77 24.05 -13.98 14.16
CA PHE A 77 24.72 -13.34 15.31
C PHE A 77 24.10 -13.66 16.68
N ILE A 78 22.82 -14.04 16.75
CA ILE A 78 22.16 -14.52 17.99
C ILE A 78 22.18 -16.06 18.13
N GLY A 79 22.67 -16.79 17.13
CA GLY A 79 22.80 -18.26 17.14
C GLY A 79 24.16 -18.80 17.62
N PHE A 80 25.07 -17.94 18.08
CA PHE A 80 26.37 -18.32 18.67
C PHE A 80 26.47 -17.99 20.17
N LYS A 81 25.34 -17.68 20.83
CA LYS A 81 25.32 -17.41 22.27
C LYS A 81 24.03 -17.90 22.93
N GLU A 82 23.87 -19.22 22.96
CA GLU A 82 23.55 -20.07 24.12
C GLU A 82 23.16 -21.48 23.63
#